data_AF-A0A6C0ERA7-F1
#
_entry.id   AF-A0A6C0ERA7-F1
#
_cell.length_a   1.000
_cell.length_b   1.000
_cell.length_c   1.000
_cell.angle_alpha   90.00
_cell.angle_beta   90.00
_cell.angle_gamma   90.00
#
_symmetry.space_group_name_H-M   'P 1'
#
loop_
_entity.id
_entity.type
_entity.pdbx_description
1 polymer ?
#
loop_
_entity_poly.entity_id
_entity_poly.type
_entity_poly.pdbx_seq_one_letter_code
_entity_poly.pdbx_strand_id
1 'polypeptide(L)'
;MPIKVFVDYIDTVDYIKIIDYYNLNIPYGQPKLEILDRCEGGFQIQDLSAKYETDANMQIKQLRWKKKQLVQHYNYKGFDKYEETMLFIAMRSVLGNNVTLDDS
;
A
#
# COMPACT_ATOMS: atom_id res chain seq x y z
N MET A 1 -6.15 -8.76 4.31
CA MET A 1 -5.71 -10.00 3.62
C MET A 1 -4.45 -9.64 2.88
N PRO A 2 -3.31 -10.34 3.05
CA PRO A 2 -2.07 -9.84 2.49
C PRO A 2 -2.09 -9.92 0.96
N ILE A 3 -1.64 -8.83 0.31
CA ILE A 3 -1.45 -8.81 -1.15
C ILE A 3 -0.13 -9.52 -1.44
N LYS A 4 -0.19 -10.66 -2.12
CA LYS A 4 1.00 -11.42 -2.57
C LYS A 4 1.40 -10.99 -3.96
N VAL A 5 2.71 -10.94 -4.18
CA VAL A 5 3.31 -10.62 -5.47
C VAL A 5 4.25 -11.75 -5.91
N PHE A 6 4.24 -12.08 -7.19
CA PHE A 6 5.04 -13.18 -7.75
C PHE A 6 6.29 -12.72 -8.51
N VAL A 7 6.44 -11.41 -8.75
CA VAL A 7 7.68 -10.84 -9.30
C VAL A 7 8.76 -10.70 -8.22
N ASP A 8 10.02 -10.76 -8.64
CA ASP A 8 11.18 -10.55 -7.75
C ASP A 8 11.45 -9.07 -7.49
N TYR A 9 11.03 -8.19 -8.40
CA TYR A 9 11.28 -6.75 -8.35
C TYR A 9 10.11 -5.99 -8.96
N ILE A 10 9.74 -4.86 -8.34
CA ILE A 10 8.83 -3.85 -8.89
C ILE A 10 9.68 -2.61 -9.09
N ASP A 11 9.83 -2.17 -10.34
CA ASP A 11 10.64 -1.01 -10.66
C ASP A 11 9.92 0.30 -10.32
N THR A 12 10.66 1.41 -10.34
CA THR A 12 10.12 2.74 -10.04
C THR A 12 8.98 3.13 -10.97
N VAL A 13 9.01 2.70 -12.23
CA VAL A 13 7.98 3.02 -13.23
C VAL A 13 6.67 2.34 -12.88
N ASP A 14 6.72 1.06 -12.51
CA ASP A 14 5.55 0.30 -12.10
C ASP A 14 5.01 0.79 -10.76
N TYR A 15 5.86 1.20 -9.80
CA TYR A 15 5.40 1.89 -8.60
C TYR A 15 4.59 3.14 -8.90
N ILE A 16 5.09 4.01 -9.79
CA ILE A 16 4.39 5.24 -10.18
C ILE A 16 3.05 4.90 -10.82
N LYS A 17 2.99 3.94 -11.75
CA LYS A 17 1.74 3.52 -12.37
C LYS A 17 0.72 2.99 -11.36
N ILE A 18 1.16 2.22 -10.36
CA ILE A 18 0.28 1.69 -9.31
C ILE A 18 -0.29 2.84 -8.49
N ILE A 19 0.56 3.78 -8.08
CA ILE A 19 0.16 4.96 -7.29
C ILE A 19 -0.79 5.85 -8.07
N ASP A 20 -0.49 6.14 -9.33
CA ASP A 20 -1.34 6.94 -10.21
C ASP A 20 -2.70 6.28 -10.40
N TYR A 21 -2.72 4.97 -10.68
CA TYR A 21 -3.96 4.23 -10.83
C TYR A 21 -4.80 4.31 -9.54
N TYR A 22 -4.21 4.05 -8.38
CA TYR A 22 -4.92 4.16 -7.11
C TYR A 22 -5.49 5.57 -6.93
N ASN A 23 -4.65 6.59 -7.08
CA ASN A 23 -4.98 7.97 -6.78
C ASN A 23 -5.98 8.61 -7.75
N LEU A 24 -6.08 8.11 -8.98
CA LEU A 24 -7.09 8.52 -9.97
C LEU A 24 -8.47 7.88 -9.72
N ASN A 25 -8.51 6.75 -9.00
CA ASN A 25 -9.74 5.97 -8.81
C ASN A 25 -10.34 6.07 -7.39
N ILE A 26 -9.72 6.82 -6.48
CA ILE A 26 -10.30 7.11 -5.17
C ILE A 26 -11.17 8.39 -5.20
N PRO A 27 -12.21 8.48 -4.34
CA PRO A 27 -13.02 9.68 -4.20
C PRO A 27 -12.22 10.94 -3.88
N TYR A 28 -12.73 12.09 -4.31
CA TYR A 28 -12.15 13.38 -3.97
C TYR A 28 -12.09 13.59 -2.45
N GLY A 29 -10.97 14.15 -1.96
CA GLY A 29 -10.74 14.40 -0.54
C GLY A 29 -10.21 13.20 0.26
N GLN A 30 -10.15 12.01 -0.33
CA GLN A 30 -9.48 10.87 0.29
C GLN A 30 -7.97 11.07 0.31
N PRO A 31 -7.28 10.68 1.41
CA PRO A 31 -5.82 10.63 1.46
C PRO A 31 -5.23 9.83 0.31
N LYS A 32 -4.12 10.32 -0.25
CA LYS A 32 -3.44 9.72 -1.40
C LYS A 32 -2.53 8.58 -0.97
N LEU A 33 -2.37 7.61 -1.86
CA LEU A 33 -1.36 6.56 -1.75
C LEU A 33 0.00 7.13 -2.15
N GLU A 34 1.01 6.76 -1.38
CA GLU A 34 2.41 7.15 -1.60
C GLU A 34 3.34 5.95 -1.39
N ILE A 35 4.58 6.07 -1.85
CA ILE A 35 5.64 5.11 -1.54
C ILE A 35 5.98 5.24 -0.05
N LEU A 36 6.09 4.12 0.65
CA LEU A 36 6.58 4.11 2.03
C LEU A 36 8.11 4.26 2.04
N ASP A 37 8.59 5.42 2.51
CA ASP A 37 10.02 5.72 2.65
C ASP A 37 10.63 5.09 3.93
N ARG A 38 10.71 3.75 3.93
CA ARG A 38 11.33 2.94 5.00
C ARG A 38 12.18 1.84 4.36
N CYS A 39 13.12 1.26 5.12
CA CYS A 39 14.04 0.24 4.59
C CYS A 39 13.33 -0.98 3.97
N GLU A 40 12.17 -1.35 4.51
CA GLU A 40 11.34 -2.44 3.95
C GLU A 40 10.63 -2.02 2.66
N GLY A 41 10.39 -0.73 2.47
CA GLY A 41 9.52 -0.19 1.43
C GLY A 41 8.07 -0.63 1.58
N GLY A 42 7.25 -0.30 0.57
CA GLY A 42 5.84 -0.62 0.52
C GLY A 42 5.01 0.60 0.16
N PHE A 43 3.83 0.70 0.77
CA PHE A 43 2.88 1.78 0.50
C PHE A 43 2.40 2.41 1.79
N GLN A 44 2.14 3.71 1.73
CA GLN A 44 1.59 4.48 2.84
C GLN A 44 0.44 5.37 2.41
N ILE A 45 -0.41 5.70 3.38
CA ILE A 45 -1.46 6.70 3.27
C ILE A 45 -1.39 7.56 4.53
N GLN A 46 -1.46 8.89 4.39
CA GLN A 46 -1.45 9.78 5.55
C GLN A 46 -2.69 9.54 6.43
N ASP A 47 -2.48 9.32 7.74
CA ASP A 47 -3.57 9.19 8.69
C ASP A 47 -3.93 10.55 9.28
N LEU A 48 -4.93 11.21 8.69
CA LEU A 48 -5.34 12.56 9.09
C LEU A 48 -5.79 12.64 10.56
N SER A 49 -6.25 11.55 11.15
CA SER A 49 -6.62 11.49 12.57
C SER A 49 -5.42 11.48 13.53
N ALA A 50 -4.22 11.12 13.05
CA ALA A 50 -3.03 10.90 13.85
C ALA A 50 -1.95 11.98 13.64
N LYS A 51 -2.33 13.15 13.08
CA LYS A 51 -1.40 14.24 12.74
C LYS A 51 -0.52 14.72 13.90
N TYR A 52 -0.98 14.56 15.14
CA TYR A 52 -0.28 15.03 16.35
C TYR A 52 0.54 13.93 17.06
N GLU A 53 0.57 12.73 16.50
CA GLU A 53 1.42 11.65 17.03
C GLU A 53 2.90 12.01 16.89
N THR A 54 3.71 11.60 17.87
CA THR A 54 5.16 11.89 17.86
C THR A 54 5.95 10.90 17.01
N ASP A 55 5.48 9.66 16.89
CA ASP A 55 6.06 8.65 16.00
C ASP A 55 5.49 8.81 14.58
N ALA A 56 6.37 9.07 13.62
CA ALA A 56 6.01 9.18 12.21
C ALA A 56 5.29 7.92 11.67
N ASN A 57 5.55 6.74 12.23
CA ASN A 57 4.84 5.52 11.84
C ASN A 57 3.38 5.47 12.32
N MET A 58 3.05 6.23 13.36
CA MET A 58 1.67 6.36 13.87
C MET A 58 0.88 7.40 13.07
N GLN A 59 1.56 8.35 12.41
CA GLN A 59 0.94 9.37 11.55
C GLN A 59 0.48 8.84 10.18
N ILE A 60 0.81 7.59 9.85
CA ILE A 60 0.51 6.97 8.55
C ILE A 60 -0.16 5.61 8.74
N LYS A 61 -1.04 5.26 7.81
CA LYS A 61 -1.38 3.87 7.53
C LYS A 61 -0.32 3.29 6.62
N GLN A 62 0.07 2.05 6.83
CA GLN A 62 1.18 1.44 6.09
C GLN A 62 1.04 -0.05 5.86
N LEU A 63 1.47 -0.48 4.67
CA LEU A 63 1.73 -1.87 4.32
C LEU A 63 3.19 -1.99 3.87
N ARG A 64 3.92 -2.93 4.46
CA ARG A 64 5.35 -3.15 4.24
C ARG A 64 5.60 -4.41 3.45
N TRP A 65 6.69 -4.43 2.67
CA TRP A 65 7.13 -5.68 2.06
C TRP A 65 7.66 -6.66 3.08
N LYS A 66 7.17 -7.89 3.00
CA LYS A 66 7.70 -9.03 3.76
C LYS A 66 7.49 -10.30 2.93
N LYS A 67 8.58 -10.97 2.55
CA LYS A 67 8.55 -12.25 1.82
C LYS A 67 7.62 -12.23 0.60
N LYS A 68 7.75 -11.21 -0.26
CA LYS A 68 6.89 -10.96 -1.44
C LYS A 68 5.41 -10.71 -1.14
N GLN A 69 5.11 -10.17 0.03
CA GLN A 69 3.76 -9.82 0.45
C GLN A 69 3.75 -8.40 1.01
N LEU A 70 2.65 -7.69 0.80
CA LEU A 70 2.34 -6.48 1.55
C LEU A 70 1.57 -6.87 2.81
N VAL A 71 2.16 -6.56 3.96
CA VAL A 71 1.60 -6.89 5.26
C VAL A 71 1.54 -5.67 6.15
N GLN A 72 0.53 -5.63 7.01
CA GLN A 72 0.51 -4.69 8.12
C GLN A 72 1.63 -5.04 9.11
N HIS A 73 2.33 -4.01 9.60
CA HIS A 73 3.26 -4.18 10.70
C HIS A 73 2.48 -4.21 12.03
N TYR A 74 2.79 -5.16 12.91
CA TYR A 74 1.99 -5.48 14.11
C TYR A 74 1.65 -4.28 15.02
N ASN A 75 2.59 -3.33 15.17
CA ASN A 75 2.42 -2.17 16.04
C ASN A 75 1.89 -0.91 15.34
N TYR A 76 1.63 -0.96 14.03
CA TYR A 76 1.28 0.24 13.25
C TYR A 76 -0.05 0.06 12.52
N LYS A 77 -0.67 1.18 12.20
CA LYS A 77 -1.97 1.21 11.51
C LYS A 77 -1.81 0.65 10.10
N GLY A 78 -2.58 -0.38 9.79
CA GLY A 78 -2.69 -0.92 8.44
C GLY A 78 -3.68 -0.15 7.59
N PHE A 79 -3.79 -0.58 6.34
CA PHE A 79 -4.86 -0.13 5.44
C PHE A 79 -6.17 -0.78 5.88
N ASP A 80 -7.29 -0.07 5.72
CA ASP A 80 -8.60 -0.69 5.88
C ASP A 80 -8.96 -1.56 4.66
N LYS A 81 -10.07 -2.28 4.74
CA LYS A 81 -10.50 -3.21 3.68
C LYS A 81 -10.70 -2.52 2.33
N TYR A 82 -11.19 -1.28 2.33
CA TYR A 82 -11.41 -0.53 1.09
C TYR A 82 -10.06 -0.13 0.48
N GLU A 83 -9.16 0.42 1.29
CA GLU A 83 -7.81 0.80 0.89
C GLU A 83 -7.00 -0.40 0.37
N GLU A 84 -7.03 -1.55 1.07
CA GLU A 84 -6.41 -2.80 0.61
C GLU A 84 -6.99 -3.26 -0.74
N THR A 85 -8.31 -3.18 -0.90
CA THR A 85 -8.98 -3.58 -2.15
C THR A 85 -8.57 -2.68 -3.31
N MET A 86 -8.55 -1.37 -3.09
CA MET A 86 -8.13 -0.39 -4.11
C MET A 86 -6.66 -0.57 -4.49
N LEU A 87 -5.80 -0.84 -3.51
CA LEU A 87 -4.38 -1.13 -3.76
C LEU A 87 -4.21 -2.42 -4.55
N PHE A 88 -4.95 -3.48 -4.21
CA PHE A 88 -4.92 -4.74 -4.97
C PHE A 88 -5.34 -4.52 -6.43
N ILE A 89 -6.43 -3.78 -6.67
CA ILE A 89 -6.89 -3.48 -8.03
C ILE A 89 -5.82 -2.68 -8.80
N ALA A 90 -5.21 -1.68 -8.16
CA ALA A 90 -4.15 -0.87 -8.76
C ALA A 90 -2.90 -1.70 -9.09
N MET A 91 -2.47 -2.57 -8.18
CA MET A 91 -1.35 -3.47 -8.42
C MET A 91 -1.67 -4.46 -9.55
N ARG A 92 -2.89 -4.99 -9.59
CA ARG A 92 -3.33 -5.94 -10.62
C ARG A 92 -3.47 -5.31 -12.00
N SER A 93 -3.81 -4.02 -12.09
CA SER A 93 -3.88 -3.32 -13.38
C SER A 93 -2.50 -3.13 -14.03
N VAL A 94 -1.43 -3.05 -13.22
CA VAL A 94 -0.05 -2.85 -13.69
C VAL A 94 0.70 -4.18 -13.83
N LEU A 95 0.65 -5.02 -12.80
CA LEU A 95 1.42 -6.26 -12.72
C LEU A 95 0.66 -7.49 -13.23
N GLY A 96 -0.63 -7.35 -13.56
CA GLY A 96 -1.48 -8.41 -14.08
C GLY A 96 -1.66 -9.57 -13.10
N ASN A 97 -1.50 -10.80 -13.59
CA ASN A 97 -1.66 -12.02 -12.80
C ASN A 97 -0.51 -12.28 -11.82
N ASN A 98 0.50 -11.40 -11.76
CA ASN A 98 1.57 -11.50 -10.79
C ASN A 98 1.18 -11.01 -9.39
N VAL A 99 -0.10 -10.69 -9.16
CA VAL A 99 -0.63 -10.20 -7.89
C VAL A 99 -1.90 -10.97 -7.52
N THR A 100 -1.97 -11.45 -6.28
CA THR A 100 -3.15 -12.13 -5.73
C THR A 100 -3.46 -11.66 -4.31
N LEU A 101 -4.73 -11.77 -3.92
CA LEU A 101 -5.10 -11.80 -2.53
C LEU A 101 -4.84 -13.21 -1.98
N ASP A 102 -4.41 -13.28 -0.74
CA ASP A 102 -4.25 -14.52 -0.02
C ASP A 102 -5.34 -14.66 1.03
N ASP A 103 -6.21 -15.67 0.84
CA ASP A 103 -7.30 -16.00 1.75
C ASP A 103 -6.89 -17.06 2.80
N SER A 104 -5.58 -17.33 2.93
CA SER A 104 -5.07 -18.42 3.77
C SER A 104 -5.10 -18.15 5.28
#